data_AF-A5FU77-F1
#
_entry.id   AF-A5FU77-F1
#
_cell.length_a   1.000
_cell.length_b   1.000
_cell.length_c   1.000
_cell.angle_alpha   90.00
_cell.angle_beta   90.00
_cell.angle_gamma   90.00
#
_symmetry.space_group_name_H-M   'P 1'
#
loop_
_entity.id
_entity.type
_entity.pdbx_description
1 polymer ?
#
loop_
_entity_poly.entity_id
_entity_poly.type
_entity_poly.pdbx_seq_one_letter_code
_entity_poly.pdbx_strand_id
1 'polypeptide(L)'
;MNMLANRLVRWGITAIIGLIALQLALGILTALIPDLWWFLLLVDAGFIVWRIVEVWPHVNTTTQGIAPGQAAPQPPSPSPLPRINVPQAAPRQTGRQAIAELESMTGLHSVKKEINTLMARLEVEKKRRAQGLSVSPMSLHMIFTGPPGVGKTVVARKLGAIYQDLGVLKKGHVVETERAGLVGQYMRP
;
A
#
# COMPACT_ATOMS: atom_id res chain seq x y z
N MET A 1 30.11 1.92 15.09
CA MET A 1 28.85 2.25 14.40
C MET A 1 27.74 2.76 15.34
N ASN A 2 28.07 3.41 16.48
CA ASN A 2 27.08 3.94 17.45
C ASN A 2 27.11 5.48 17.60
N MET A 3 28.03 6.19 16.93
CA MET A 3 28.21 7.64 17.11
C MET A 3 27.23 8.49 16.28
N LEU A 4 26.71 7.96 15.16
CA LEU A 4 25.73 8.67 14.31
C LEU A 4 24.29 8.48 14.80
N ALA A 5 23.97 7.34 15.42
CA ALA A 5 22.63 7.04 15.92
C ALA A 5 22.22 7.94 17.11
N ASN A 6 23.15 8.22 18.04
CA ASN A 6 22.86 9.08 19.20
C ASN A 6 22.73 10.57 18.83
N ARG A 7 23.33 11.00 17.71
CA ARG A 7 23.16 12.38 17.20
C ARG A 7 21.76 12.59 16.62
N LEU A 8 21.21 11.63 15.88
CA LEU A 8 19.86 11.72 15.30
C LEU A 8 18.74 11.76 16.36
N VAL A 9 18.87 11.00 17.45
CA VAL A 9 17.88 10.99 18.54
C VAL A 9 17.88 12.32 19.30
N ARG A 10 19.06 12.92 19.51
CA ARG A 10 19.19 14.19 20.24
C ARG A 10 18.57 15.37 19.51
N TRP A 11 18.67 15.40 18.17
CA TRP A 11 18.05 16.44 17.34
C TRP A 11 16.52 16.37 17.33
N GLY A 12 15.95 15.15 17.35
CA GLY A 12 14.50 14.96 17.42
C GLY A 12 13.91 15.44 18.75
N ILE A 13 14.57 15.14 19.87
CA ILE A 13 14.07 15.51 21.21
C ILE A 13 14.14 17.03 21.44
N THR A 14 15.22 17.69 21.00
CA THR A 14 15.32 19.16 21.10
C THR A 14 14.31 19.90 20.22
N ALA A 15 13.96 19.34 19.05
CA ALA A 15 12.92 19.90 18.19
C ALA A 15 11.52 19.79 18.82
N ILE A 16 11.23 18.66 19.48
CA ILE A 16 9.95 18.43 20.18
C ILE A 16 9.80 19.36 21.39
N ILE A 17 10.86 19.53 22.20
CA ILE A 17 10.84 20.44 23.35
C ILE A 17 10.65 21.89 22.89
N GLY A 18 11.31 22.29 21.79
CA GLY A 18 11.12 23.62 21.19
C GLY A 18 9.69 23.86 20.70
N LEU A 19 9.06 22.84 20.10
CA LEU A 19 7.68 22.92 19.63
C LEU A 19 6.68 23.02 20.79
N ILE A 20 6.91 22.29 21.88
CA ILE A 20 6.09 22.35 23.09
C ILE A 20 6.25 23.72 23.78
N ALA A 21 7.47 24.25 23.85
CA ALA A 21 7.72 25.59 24.40
C ALA A 21 7.04 26.68 23.55
N LEU A 22 7.06 26.55 22.22
CA LEU A 22 6.36 27.45 21.31
C LEU A 22 4.84 27.38 21.48
N GLN A 23 4.28 26.18 21.68
CA GLN A 23 2.85 26.00 21.97
C GLN A 23 2.45 26.61 23.32
N LEU A 24 3.28 26.47 24.35
CA LEU A 24 3.02 27.09 25.66
C LEU A 24 3.14 28.62 25.60
N ALA A 25 4.12 29.15 24.86
CA ALA A 25 4.26 30.59 24.64
C ALA A 25 3.06 31.17 23.86
N LEU A 26 2.56 30.43 22.86
CA LEU A 26 1.36 30.79 22.11
C LEU A 26 0.12 30.76 23.02
N GLY A 27 0.02 29.78 23.93
CA GLY A 27 -1.03 29.71 24.94
C GLY A 27 -1.02 30.90 25.92
N ILE A 28 0.17 31.36 26.35
CA ILE A 28 0.28 32.55 27.20
C ILE A 28 -0.09 33.82 26.42
N LEU A 29 0.23 33.89 25.12
CA LEU A 29 -0.17 35.00 24.24
C LEU A 29 -1.69 35.05 24.03
N THR A 30 -2.38 33.90 24.04
CA THR A 30 -3.85 33.83 23.95
C THR A 30 -4.59 34.33 25.18
N ALA A 31 -3.90 34.52 26.33
CA ALA A 31 -4.50 35.05 27.54
C ALA A 31 -4.62 36.59 27.56
N LEU A 32 -3.90 37.29 26.67
CA LEU A 32 -3.84 38.77 26.67
C LEU A 32 -4.87 39.42 25.73
N ILE A 33 -5.39 38.69 24.73
CA ILE A 33 -6.39 39.17 23.76
C ILE A 33 -7.40 38.03 23.51
N PRO A 34 -8.47 37.93 24.31
CA PRO A 34 -9.44 36.84 24.26
C PRO A 34 -10.17 36.72 22.91
N ASP A 35 -10.29 37.83 22.18
CA ASP A 35 -11.03 37.92 20.92
C ASP A 35 -10.23 37.45 19.69
N LEU A 36 -8.93 37.14 19.85
CA LEU A 36 -8.08 36.72 18.73
C LEU A 36 -8.39 35.30 18.23
N TRP A 37 -9.04 34.48 19.06
CA TRP A 37 -9.45 33.11 18.72
C TRP A 37 -10.48 33.05 17.59
N TRP A 38 -11.36 34.06 17.49
CA TRP A 38 -12.32 34.16 16.40
C TRP A 38 -11.64 34.38 15.05
N PHE A 39 -10.53 35.12 15.01
CA PHE A 39 -9.76 35.36 13.79
C PHE A 39 -8.99 34.12 13.33
N LEU A 40 -8.43 33.34 14.25
CA LEU A 40 -7.79 32.06 13.96
C LEU A 40 -8.78 31.03 13.39
N LEU A 41 -9.98 30.92 13.99
CA LEU A 41 -11.05 30.09 13.45
C LEU A 41 -11.54 30.58 12.08
N LEU A 42 -11.54 31.88 11.82
CA LEU A 42 -11.93 32.44 10.51
C LEU A 42 -10.89 32.12 9.42
N VAL A 43 -9.60 32.17 9.77
CA VAL A 43 -8.52 31.77 8.86
C VAL A 43 -8.55 30.26 8.60
N ASP A 44 -8.76 29.44 9.64
CA ASP A 44 -8.87 27.98 9.49
C ASP A 44 -10.14 27.57 8.72
N ALA A 45 -11.29 28.20 9.00
CA ALA A 45 -12.52 27.97 8.25
C ALA A 45 -12.38 28.42 6.79
N GLY A 46 -11.74 29.57 6.55
CA GLY A 46 -11.40 30.05 5.23
C GLY A 46 -10.50 29.07 4.47
N PHE A 47 -9.49 28.50 5.13
CA PHE A 47 -8.61 27.49 4.54
C PHE A 47 -9.35 26.18 4.24
N ILE A 48 -10.25 25.72 5.11
CA ILE A 48 -11.09 24.54 4.86
C ILE A 48 -12.00 24.76 3.65
N VAL A 49 -12.67 25.93 3.57
CA VAL A 49 -13.52 26.29 2.43
C VAL A 49 -12.70 26.42 1.15
N TRP A 50 -11.56 27.11 1.19
CA TRP A 50 -10.63 27.22 0.07
C TRP A 50 -10.16 25.85 -0.41
N ARG A 51 -9.77 24.95 0.51
CA ARG A 51 -9.36 23.59 0.19
C ARG A 51 -10.50 22.75 -0.42
N ILE A 52 -11.74 22.94 0.04
CA ILE A 52 -12.91 22.27 -0.54
C ILE A 52 -13.16 22.79 -1.96
N VAL A 53 -13.13 24.12 -2.16
CA VAL A 53 -13.33 24.77 -3.46
C VAL A 53 -12.21 24.43 -4.46
N GLU A 54 -10.98 24.26 -4.00
CA GLU A 54 -9.82 23.92 -4.83
C GLU A 54 -9.72 22.42 -5.15
N VAL A 55 -10.22 21.53 -4.28
CA VAL A 55 -10.32 20.09 -4.54
C VAL A 55 -11.52 19.77 -5.44
N TRP A 56 -12.59 20.55 -5.38
CA TRP A 56 -13.83 20.36 -6.15
C TRP A 56 -13.68 20.32 -7.69
N PRO A 57 -12.77 21.06 -8.36
CA PRO A 57 -12.64 21.05 -9.82
C PRO A 57 -11.97 19.77 -10.37
N HIS A 58 -11.41 18.91 -9.50
CA HIS A 58 -10.78 17.65 -9.89
C HIS A 58 -11.65 16.42 -9.55
N VAL A 59 -12.79 16.61 -8.87
CA VAL A 59 -13.76 15.56 -8.50
C VAL A 59 -14.94 15.52 -9.49
N ASN A 60 -14.68 15.76 -10.77
CA ASN A 60 -15.69 15.73 -11.81
C ASN A 60 -15.18 15.05 -13.09
N THR A 61 -14.57 13.88 -12.94
CA THR A 61 -14.46 12.85 -13.99
C THR A 61 -14.15 11.52 -13.31
N THR A 62 -15.13 10.72 -12.90
CA THR A 62 -15.44 9.44 -13.59
C THR A 62 -16.67 8.85 -12.91
N THR A 63 -17.83 9.45 -13.15
CA THR A 63 -19.14 8.79 -13.10
C THR A 63 -20.00 9.50 -14.14
N GLN A 64 -19.62 9.34 -15.41
CA GLN A 64 -20.55 9.58 -16.52
C GLN A 64 -21.45 8.35 -16.59
N GLY A 65 -22.73 8.57 -16.31
CA GLY A 65 -23.78 7.60 -16.53
C GLY A 65 -23.80 7.16 -17.98
N ILE A 66 -23.91 5.85 -18.17
CA ILE A 66 -24.52 5.30 -19.37
C ILE A 66 -26.01 5.61 -19.24
N ALA A 67 -26.47 6.67 -19.90
CA ALA A 67 -27.89 6.88 -20.15
C ALA A 67 -28.35 5.87 -21.24
N PRO A 68 -29.56 5.29 -21.13
CA PRO A 68 -30.03 4.25 -22.03
C PRO A 68 -30.38 4.86 -23.39
N GLY A 69 -29.65 4.51 -24.46
CA GLY A 69 -30.10 4.87 -25.81
C GLY A 69 -29.03 5.06 -26.89
N GLN A 70 -27.74 5.02 -26.59
CA GLN A 70 -26.70 5.02 -27.62
C GLN A 70 -26.00 3.66 -27.63
N ALA A 71 -26.40 2.80 -28.58
CA ALA A 71 -25.66 1.60 -28.91
C ALA A 71 -24.30 2.01 -29.49
N ALA A 72 -23.29 2.10 -28.63
CA ALA A 72 -21.90 2.05 -29.05
C ALA A 72 -21.70 0.77 -29.90
N PRO A 73 -20.86 0.80 -30.95
CA PRO A 73 -20.43 -0.43 -31.60
C PRO A 73 -19.92 -1.34 -30.50
N GLN A 74 -20.53 -2.52 -30.34
CA GLN A 74 -20.07 -3.49 -29.36
C GLN A 74 -18.58 -3.73 -29.66
N PRO A 75 -17.66 -3.41 -28.73
CA PRO A 75 -16.30 -3.88 -28.91
C PRO A 75 -16.40 -5.39 -29.12
N PRO A 76 -15.67 -5.97 -30.11
CA PRO A 76 -15.74 -7.40 -30.36
C PRO A 76 -15.60 -8.09 -29.02
N SER A 77 -16.57 -8.95 -28.68
CA SER A 77 -16.58 -9.70 -27.43
C SER A 77 -15.15 -10.18 -27.20
N PRO A 78 -14.48 -9.79 -26.09
CA PRO A 78 -13.12 -10.21 -25.87
C PRO A 78 -13.15 -11.72 -25.92
N SER A 79 -12.51 -12.30 -26.94
CA SER A 79 -12.24 -13.72 -27.03
C SER A 79 -11.76 -14.13 -25.64
N PRO A 80 -12.30 -15.22 -25.05
CA PRO A 80 -11.90 -15.63 -23.71
C PRO A 80 -10.38 -15.60 -23.67
N LEU A 81 -9.81 -14.70 -22.85
CA LEU A 81 -8.36 -14.65 -22.66
C LEU A 81 -7.94 -16.09 -22.39
N PRO A 82 -6.83 -16.56 -22.97
CA PRO A 82 -6.33 -17.90 -22.69
C PRO A 82 -6.35 -18.08 -21.19
N ARG A 83 -7.25 -18.95 -20.70
CA ARG A 83 -7.29 -19.24 -19.27
C ARG A 83 -5.96 -19.91 -19.02
N ILE A 84 -5.02 -19.17 -18.42
CA ILE A 84 -3.78 -19.76 -17.92
C ILE A 84 -4.26 -20.90 -17.03
N ASN A 85 -4.00 -22.13 -17.48
CA ASN A 85 -4.49 -23.31 -16.81
C ASN A 85 -3.71 -23.40 -15.51
N VAL A 86 -4.28 -22.84 -14.44
CA VAL A 86 -3.67 -22.85 -13.12
C VAL A 86 -3.55 -24.31 -12.72
N PRO A 87 -2.33 -24.85 -12.55
CA PRO A 87 -2.15 -26.21 -12.05
C PRO A 87 -2.92 -26.34 -10.73
N GLN A 88 -3.75 -27.38 -10.60
CA GLN A 88 -4.48 -27.65 -9.37
C GLN A 88 -3.50 -27.71 -8.20
N ALA A 89 -3.90 -27.04 -7.12
CA ALA A 89 -3.07 -26.64 -6.00
C ALA A 89 -2.16 -27.76 -5.48
N ALA A 90 -0.86 -27.47 -5.42
CA ALA A 90 0.04 -28.07 -4.44
C ALA A 90 -0.61 -28.02 -3.04
N PRO A 91 -0.29 -28.96 -2.13
CA PRO A 91 -0.93 -29.08 -0.81
C PRO A 91 -1.10 -27.71 -0.17
N ARG A 92 -2.31 -27.40 0.32
CA ARG A 92 -2.66 -26.10 0.91
C ARG A 92 -1.72 -25.80 2.07
N GLN A 93 -0.62 -25.11 1.77
CA GLN A 93 0.25 -24.55 2.78
C GLN A 93 -0.51 -23.39 3.40
N THR A 94 -0.81 -23.49 4.69
CA THR A 94 -1.40 -22.37 5.43
C THR A 94 -0.38 -21.25 5.47
N GLY A 95 -0.79 -20.00 5.34
CA GLY A 95 0.09 -18.82 5.47
C GLY A 95 0.91 -18.84 6.76
N ARG A 96 0.35 -19.35 7.87
CA ARG A 96 1.12 -19.57 9.12
C ARG A 96 2.30 -20.54 8.96
N GLN A 97 2.12 -21.63 8.20
CA GLN A 97 3.21 -22.56 7.87
C GLN A 97 4.21 -21.89 6.93
N ALA A 98 3.73 -21.14 5.93
CA ALA A 98 4.58 -20.41 5.00
C ALA A 98 5.45 -19.35 5.70
N ILE A 99 4.94 -18.67 6.74
CA ILE A 99 5.72 -17.76 7.59
C ILE A 99 6.79 -18.52 8.36
N ALA A 100 6.43 -19.63 9.01
CA ALA A 100 7.39 -20.44 9.76
C ALA A 100 8.52 -20.98 8.87
N GLU A 101 8.17 -21.46 7.67
CA GLU A 101 9.14 -21.90 6.67
C GLU A 101 10.02 -20.74 6.19
N LEU A 102 9.45 -19.56 5.89
CA LEU A 102 10.21 -18.38 5.51
C LEU A 102 11.19 -17.97 6.61
N GLU A 103 10.78 -17.99 7.87
CA GLU A 103 11.63 -17.68 9.02
C GLU A 103 12.74 -18.71 9.22
N SER A 104 12.50 -19.98 8.90
CA SER A 104 13.50 -21.05 8.97
C SER A 104 14.60 -20.95 7.90
N MET A 105 14.37 -20.22 6.81
CA MET A 105 15.37 -20.04 5.75
C MET A 105 16.57 -19.26 6.28
N THR A 106 17.78 -19.76 6.03
CA THR A 106 19.02 -19.08 6.40
C THR A 106 19.24 -17.80 5.60
N GLY A 107 19.54 -16.70 6.30
CA GLY A 107 19.76 -15.39 5.70
C GLY A 107 18.47 -14.63 5.43
N LEU A 108 18.42 -13.89 4.31
CA LEU A 108 17.23 -13.14 3.85
C LEU A 108 16.68 -12.10 4.83
N HIS A 109 17.51 -11.58 5.75
CA HIS A 109 17.06 -10.67 6.81
C HIS A 109 16.29 -9.44 6.29
N SER A 110 16.76 -8.81 5.20
CA SER A 110 16.06 -7.69 4.57
C SER A 110 14.69 -8.08 4.03
N VAL A 111 14.59 -9.24 3.37
CA VAL A 111 13.35 -9.77 2.81
C VAL A 111 12.35 -10.12 3.92
N LYS A 112 12.79 -10.80 4.98
CA LYS A 112 11.94 -11.12 6.14
C LYS A 112 11.40 -9.86 6.80
N LYS A 113 12.25 -8.85 7.00
CA LYS A 113 11.85 -7.56 7.56
C LYS A 113 10.82 -6.84 6.68
N GLU A 114 11.01 -6.83 5.37
CA GLU A 114 10.10 -6.19 4.43
C GLU A 114 8.74 -6.91 4.40
N ILE A 115 8.74 -8.24 4.34
CA ILE A 115 7.52 -9.05 4.38
C ILE A 115 6.77 -8.79 5.69
N ASN A 116 7.44 -8.82 6.84
CA ASN A 116 6.82 -8.55 8.14
C ASN A 116 6.23 -7.13 8.22
N THR A 117 6.92 -6.13 7.66
CA THR A 117 6.44 -4.75 7.58
C THR A 117 5.17 -4.64 6.74
N LEU A 118 5.15 -5.34 5.59
CA LEU A 118 3.99 -5.38 4.72
C LEU A 118 2.80 -6.09 5.38
N MET A 119 3.02 -7.22 6.05
CA MET A 119 1.95 -7.93 6.78
C MET A 119 1.33 -7.03 7.85
N ALA A 120 2.15 -6.36 8.66
CA ALA A 120 1.67 -5.43 9.69
C ALA A 120 0.84 -4.30 9.07
N ARG A 121 1.26 -3.76 7.93
CA ARG A 121 0.51 -2.73 7.21
C ARG A 121 -0.85 -3.24 6.72
N LEU A 122 -0.89 -4.44 6.15
CA LEU A 122 -2.13 -5.07 5.67
C LEU A 122 -3.09 -5.38 6.82
N GLU A 123 -2.58 -5.79 7.99
CA GLU A 123 -3.40 -5.99 9.19
C GLU A 123 -4.03 -4.69 9.69
N VAL A 124 -3.26 -3.61 9.76
CA VAL A 124 -3.79 -2.29 10.14
C VAL A 124 -4.84 -1.83 9.14
N GLU A 125 -4.59 -2.00 7.84
CA GLU A 125 -5.55 -1.64 6.81
C GLU A 125 -6.85 -2.46 6.93
N LYS A 126 -6.74 -3.77 7.16
CA LYS A 126 -7.90 -4.65 7.39
C LYS A 126 -8.73 -4.18 8.59
N LYS A 127 -8.08 -3.79 9.69
CA LYS A 127 -8.75 -3.23 10.87
C LYS A 127 -9.44 -1.90 10.57
N ARG A 128 -8.77 -0.99 9.84
CA ARG A 128 -9.35 0.30 9.43
C ARG A 128 -10.59 0.11 8.54
N ARG A 129 -10.52 -0.81 7.58
CA ARG A 129 -11.68 -1.17 6.72
C ARG A 129 -12.84 -1.71 7.54
N ALA A 130 -12.57 -2.58 8.52
CA ALA A 130 -13.60 -3.13 9.40
C ALA A 130 -14.29 -2.06 10.26
N GLN A 131 -13.60 -0.95 10.54
CA GLN A 131 -14.12 0.20 11.27
C GLN A 131 -14.74 1.28 10.36
N GLY A 132 -14.83 1.04 9.04
CA GLY A 132 -15.35 2.02 8.09
C GLY A 132 -14.44 3.24 7.85
N LEU A 133 -13.18 3.17 8.29
CA LEU A 133 -12.22 4.25 8.08
C LEU A 133 -11.66 4.21 6.66
N SER A 134 -11.37 5.38 6.10
CA SER A 134 -10.74 5.48 4.78
C SER A 134 -9.37 4.81 4.77
N VAL A 135 -9.13 4.06 3.69
CA VAL A 135 -7.86 3.40 3.39
C VAL A 135 -7.51 3.71 1.93
N SER A 136 -6.26 4.08 1.71
CA SER A 136 -5.76 4.33 0.36
C SER A 136 -5.30 3.00 -0.27
N PRO A 137 -5.72 2.69 -1.51
CA PRO A 137 -5.25 1.47 -2.18
C PRO A 137 -3.73 1.52 -2.36
N MET A 138 -3.05 0.45 -1.93
CA MET A 138 -1.60 0.30 -2.14
C MET A 138 -1.30 -0.74 -3.21
N SER A 139 -0.29 -0.48 -4.03
CA SER A 139 0.29 -1.49 -4.91
C SER A 139 1.06 -2.52 -4.09
N LEU A 140 0.87 -3.80 -4.42
CA LEU A 140 1.58 -4.94 -3.81
C LEU A 140 2.54 -5.61 -4.79
N HIS A 141 2.81 -4.96 -5.94
CA HIS A 141 3.80 -5.44 -6.90
C HIS A 141 5.22 -5.26 -6.34
N MET A 142 6.06 -6.27 -6.52
CA MET A 142 7.43 -6.27 -6.00
C MET A 142 8.40 -6.95 -6.97
N ILE A 143 9.68 -6.66 -6.78
CA ILE A 143 10.78 -7.23 -7.54
C ILE A 143 11.71 -7.92 -6.56
N PHE A 144 12.01 -9.20 -6.81
CA PHE A 144 13.05 -9.91 -6.08
C PHE A 144 14.37 -9.80 -6.84
N THR A 145 15.33 -9.06 -6.28
CA THR A 145 16.66 -8.87 -6.89
C THR A 145 17.72 -9.70 -6.15
N GLY A 146 18.78 -10.09 -6.86
CA GLY A 146 19.96 -10.77 -6.28
C GLY A 146 20.56 -11.86 -7.17
N PRO A 147 21.63 -12.54 -6.72
CA PRO A 147 22.28 -13.63 -7.45
C PRO A 147 21.35 -14.83 -7.70
N PRO A 148 21.53 -15.64 -8.77
CA PRO A 148 20.75 -16.87 -8.95
C PRO A 148 20.98 -17.83 -7.77
N GLY A 149 19.98 -18.66 -7.45
CA GLY A 149 20.08 -19.66 -6.37
C GLY A 149 19.75 -19.17 -4.95
N VAL A 150 19.55 -17.87 -4.71
CA VAL A 150 19.22 -17.31 -3.36
C VAL A 150 17.75 -17.48 -2.93
N GLY A 151 17.00 -18.36 -3.58
CA GLY A 151 15.63 -18.70 -3.18
C GLY A 151 14.54 -17.68 -3.56
N LYS A 152 14.78 -16.76 -4.52
CA LYS A 152 13.76 -15.77 -4.97
C LYS A 152 12.41 -16.40 -5.31
N THR A 153 12.43 -17.47 -6.10
CA THR A 153 11.22 -18.20 -6.50
C THR A 153 10.54 -18.88 -5.31
N VAL A 154 11.33 -19.40 -4.36
CA VAL A 154 10.82 -20.03 -3.14
C VAL A 154 10.09 -19.00 -2.28
N VAL A 155 10.69 -17.83 -2.07
CA VAL A 155 10.07 -16.72 -1.34
C VAL A 155 8.76 -16.29 -2.01
N ALA A 156 8.73 -16.18 -3.34
CA ALA A 156 7.51 -15.82 -4.07
C ALA A 156 6.35 -16.81 -3.80
N ARG A 157 6.63 -18.13 -3.81
CA ARG A 157 5.63 -19.16 -3.49
C ARG A 157 5.11 -19.03 -2.06
N LYS A 158 5.98 -18.79 -1.07
CA LYS A 158 5.55 -18.58 0.32
C LYS A 158 4.69 -17.33 0.47
N LEU A 159 5.08 -16.25 -0.21
CA LEU A 159 4.33 -15.01 -0.18
C LEU A 159 2.91 -15.17 -0.75
N GLY A 160 2.74 -15.98 -1.81
CA GLY A 160 1.43 -16.34 -2.34
C GLY A 160 0.50 -16.97 -1.29
N ALA A 161 1.02 -17.94 -0.52
CA ALA A 161 0.27 -18.58 0.57
C ALA A 161 -0.06 -17.58 1.70
N ILE A 162 0.90 -16.73 2.07
CA ILE A 162 0.70 -15.68 3.10
C ILE A 162 -0.40 -14.70 2.68
N TYR A 163 -0.40 -14.25 1.43
CA TYR A 163 -1.39 -13.31 0.91
C TYR A 163 -2.78 -13.90 0.80
N GLN A 164 -2.89 -15.20 0.55
CA GLN A 164 -4.17 -15.89 0.62
C GLN A 164 -4.75 -15.84 2.03
N ASP A 165 -3.94 -16.18 3.04
CA ASP A 165 -4.36 -16.16 4.45
C ASP A 165 -4.74 -14.76 4.93
N LEU A 166 -4.02 -13.73 4.48
CA LEU A 166 -4.34 -12.33 4.80
C LEU A 166 -5.60 -11.81 4.08
N GLY A 167 -6.13 -12.57 3.11
CA GLY A 167 -7.30 -12.18 2.31
C GLY A 167 -6.99 -11.19 1.20
N VAL A 168 -5.71 -11.02 0.85
CA VAL A 168 -5.27 -10.19 -0.27
C VAL A 168 -5.51 -10.92 -1.60
N LEU A 169 -5.24 -12.22 -1.65
CA LEU A 169 -5.44 -13.07 -2.83
C LEU A 169 -6.57 -14.07 -2.59
N LYS A 170 -7.37 -14.34 -3.64
CA LYS A 170 -8.38 -15.41 -3.60
C LYS A 170 -7.77 -16.81 -3.58
N LYS A 171 -6.58 -16.96 -4.18
CA LYS A 171 -5.82 -18.21 -4.27
C LYS A 171 -4.35 -17.92 -3.99
N GLY A 172 -3.67 -18.78 -3.23
CA GLY A 172 -2.24 -18.61 -2.90
C GLY A 172 -1.26 -19.27 -3.88
N HIS A 173 -1.73 -19.67 -5.07
CA HIS A 173 -0.86 -20.25 -6.10
C HIS A 173 -0.05 -19.15 -6.80
N VAL A 174 1.17 -19.50 -7.21
CA VAL A 174 2.05 -18.62 -7.99
C VAL A 174 2.18 -19.19 -9.39
N VAL A 175 2.00 -18.32 -10.38
CA VAL A 175 2.25 -18.66 -11.79
C VAL A 175 3.64 -18.16 -12.13
N GLU A 176 4.54 -19.10 -12.38
CA GLU A 176 5.91 -18.81 -12.82
C GLU A 176 5.92 -18.74 -14.35
N THR A 177 6.49 -17.66 -14.89
CA THR A 177 6.63 -17.47 -16.34
C THR A 177 7.98 -16.85 -16.65
N GLU A 178 8.55 -17.26 -17.76
CA GLU A 178 9.74 -16.64 -18.36
C GLU A 178 9.33 -15.77 -19.56
N ARG A 179 10.29 -15.08 -20.18
CA ARG A 179 10.06 -14.25 -21.37
C ARG A 179 9.27 -15.01 -22.46
N ALA A 180 9.62 -16.27 -22.71
CA ALA A 180 8.96 -17.08 -23.73
C ALA A 180 7.47 -17.37 -23.43
N GLY A 181 7.07 -17.43 -22.17
CA GLY A 181 5.67 -17.61 -21.76
C GLY A 181 4.82 -16.35 -21.87
N LEU A 182 5.45 -15.19 -22.06
CA LEU A 182 4.80 -13.89 -22.19
C LEU A 182 4.80 -13.35 -23.63
N VAL A 183 5.64 -13.89 -24.51
CA VAL A 183 5.77 -13.45 -25.90
C VAL A 183 5.13 -14.49 -26.82
N GLY A 184 3.99 -14.14 -27.42
CA GLY A 184 3.38 -14.95 -28.48
C GLY A 184 4.22 -14.89 -29.76
N GLN A 185 4.40 -16.03 -30.44
CA GLN A 185 5.04 -16.04 -31.75
C GLN A 185 4.08 -15.47 -32.80
N TYR A 186 4.14 -14.16 -33.01
CA TYR A 186 3.56 -13.52 -34.18
C TYR A 186 4.71 -13.00 -35.06
N MET A 187 5.35 -13.91 -35.79
CA MET A 187 6.16 -13.55 -36.94
C MET A 187 5.25 -13.69 -38.17
N ARG A 188 4.78 -12.55 -38.69
CA ARG A 188 4.12 -12.53 -40.01
C ARG A 188 5.19 -12.68 -41.10
N PRO A 189 4.89 -13.40 -42.19
CA PRO A 189 5.75 -13.48 -43.37
C PRO A 189 5.84 -12.14 -44.11
#